data_AF-S8EW53-F1
#
_entry.id   AF-S8EW53-F1
#
_cell.length_a   1.000
_cell.length_b   1.000
_cell.length_c   1.000
_cell.angle_alpha   90.00
_cell.angle_beta   90.00
_cell.angle_gamma   90.00
#
_symmetry.space_group_name_H-M   'P 1'
#
loop_
_entity.id
_entity.type
_entity.pdbx_description
1 polymer ?
#
loop_
_entity_poly.entity_id
_entity_poly.type
_entity_poly.pdbx_seq_one_letter_code
_entity_poly.pdbx_strand_id
1 'polypeptide(L)'
;MVPASRRYANVLTGLRKLTSVIAQKVYKWYSNRPDPEAAPAKKRKERLRLAKSYGVREVAAKMRPKRLEEILNELAEAKGITDTRSRISLYQTAAKQLHEELTEDEIKEFADIATQWNGIGAPPEEQRKYFAKHGSEIAKEFATMAFKHAGMRVLMLVAVPMEGGQVGVTTFDFNDSMPMDGEGTMPKKFAEMYPNWKKDPRGVYEMFREYSEKVMVDSGEGDEEEDIKTIAPIKWEYDEEGFPKLLSRRDEIWDTPAGARRFLWAFVTKTYRV
;
A
#
# COMPACT_ATOMS: atom_id res chain seq x y z
N MET A 1 61.11 8.68 23.62
CA MET A 1 60.74 7.87 22.43
C MET A 1 59.88 6.70 22.87
N VAL A 2 58.59 6.66 22.50
CA VAL A 2 57.72 5.50 22.80
C VAL A 2 57.97 4.43 21.72
N PRO A 3 58.27 3.18 22.09
CA PRO A 3 58.66 2.14 21.12
C PRO A 3 57.51 1.88 20.13
N ALA A 4 57.86 1.72 18.85
CA ALA A 4 56.93 1.56 17.74
C ALA A 4 55.90 0.42 17.97
N SER A 5 56.27 -0.62 18.73
CA SER A 5 55.38 -1.73 19.12
C SER A 5 54.14 -1.29 19.92
N ARG A 6 54.24 -0.25 20.76
CA ARG A 6 53.08 0.29 21.52
C ARG A 6 52.12 1.09 20.65
N ARG A 7 52.60 1.73 19.57
CA ARG A 7 51.72 2.47 18.64
C ARG A 7 50.88 1.52 17.79
N TYR A 8 51.45 0.42 17.30
CA TYR A 8 50.72 -0.59 16.54
C TYR A 8 49.67 -1.34 17.38
N ALA A 9 49.98 -1.66 18.64
CA ALA A 9 49.04 -2.29 19.55
C ALA A 9 47.80 -1.41 19.82
N ASN A 10 47.97 -0.10 20.01
CA ASN A 10 46.86 0.82 20.25
C ASN A 10 45.96 1.03 19.01
N VAL A 11 46.55 1.03 17.81
CA VAL A 11 45.80 1.11 16.54
C VAL A 11 44.98 -0.16 16.30
N LEU A 12 45.55 -1.35 16.54
CA LEU A 12 44.83 -2.63 16.45
C LEU A 12 43.72 -2.75 17.50
N THR A 13 43.93 -2.23 18.71
CA THR A 13 42.91 -2.21 19.76
C THR A 13 41.77 -1.23 19.44
N GLY A 14 42.09 -0.08 18.82
CA GLY A 14 41.11 0.88 18.31
C GLY A 14 40.27 0.33 17.15
N LEU A 15 40.92 -0.36 16.20
CA LEU A 15 40.24 -1.06 15.09
C LEU A 15 39.34 -2.20 15.58
N ARG A 16 39.76 -2.97 16.59
CA ARG A 16 38.90 -4.00 17.24
C ARG A 16 37.70 -3.40 17.95
N LYS A 17 37.86 -2.26 18.63
CA LYS A 17 36.72 -1.54 19.24
C LYS A 17 35.77 -1.01 18.19
N LEU A 18 36.28 -0.39 17.12
CA LEU A 18 35.48 0.16 16.03
C LEU A 18 34.71 -0.93 15.27
N THR A 19 35.35 -2.05 14.97
CA THR A 19 34.70 -3.22 14.36
C THR A 19 33.67 -3.86 15.28
N SER A 20 33.88 -3.90 16.60
CA SER A 20 32.85 -4.37 17.54
C SER A 20 31.63 -3.45 17.60
N VAL A 21 31.83 -2.12 17.51
CA VAL A 21 30.75 -1.13 17.50
C VAL A 21 29.97 -1.19 16.20
N ILE A 22 30.65 -1.36 15.07
CA ILE A 22 30.02 -1.55 13.76
C ILE A 22 29.26 -2.89 13.74
N ALA A 23 29.87 -3.98 14.23
CA ALA A 23 29.21 -5.28 14.33
C ALA A 23 27.97 -5.24 15.23
N GLN A 24 28.01 -4.52 16.35
CA GLN A 24 26.84 -4.31 17.21
C GLN A 24 25.76 -3.45 16.53
N LYS A 25 26.14 -2.41 15.78
CA LYS A 25 25.18 -1.60 15.01
C LYS A 25 24.53 -2.40 13.89
N VAL A 26 25.31 -3.20 13.17
CA VAL A 26 24.82 -4.11 12.13
C VAL A 26 23.93 -5.18 12.75
N TYR A 27 24.30 -5.76 13.90
CA TYR A 27 23.49 -6.74 14.62
C TYR A 27 22.18 -6.13 15.15
N LYS A 28 22.21 -4.90 15.70
CA LYS A 28 21.00 -4.14 16.09
C LYS A 28 20.10 -3.86 14.88
N TRP A 29 20.67 -3.49 13.74
CA TRP A 29 19.93 -3.30 12.49
C TRP A 29 19.36 -4.63 11.95
N TYR A 30 20.10 -5.74 12.07
CA TYR A 30 19.70 -7.07 11.60
C TYR A 30 18.60 -7.72 12.42
N SER A 31 18.67 -7.57 13.73
CA SER A 31 17.85 -8.34 14.66
C SER A 31 16.42 -7.83 14.80
N ASN A 32 16.07 -6.67 14.21
CA ASN A 32 14.74 -6.06 14.26
C ASN A 32 14.16 -5.99 15.68
N ARG A 33 15.02 -6.05 16.72
CA ARG A 33 14.63 -5.97 18.11
C ARG A 33 14.54 -4.48 18.46
N PRO A 34 13.37 -3.98 18.85
CA PRO A 34 13.26 -2.60 19.30
C PRO A 34 14.16 -2.39 20.51
N ASP A 35 14.80 -1.22 20.57
CA ASP A 35 15.60 -0.82 21.73
C ASP A 35 14.67 -0.74 22.96
N PRO A 36 14.91 -1.49 24.05
CA PRO A 36 13.99 -1.55 25.18
C PRO A 36 13.83 -0.20 25.90
N GLU A 37 14.77 0.73 25.74
CA GLU A 37 14.69 2.08 26.33
C GLU A 37 14.09 3.14 25.38
N ALA A 38 14.24 2.95 24.07
CA ALA A 38 13.56 3.80 23.09
C ALA A 38 12.21 3.15 22.78
N ALA A 39 11.21 3.39 23.63
CA ALA A 39 9.83 3.02 23.33
C ALA A 39 9.52 3.48 21.89
N PRO A 40 9.43 2.58 20.90
CA PRO A 40 9.12 3.00 19.56
C PRO A 40 7.70 3.54 19.66
N ALA A 41 7.52 4.84 19.42
CA ALA A 41 6.20 5.41 19.23
C ALA A 41 5.48 4.43 18.31
N LYS A 42 4.44 3.74 18.82
CA LYS A 42 3.78 2.64 18.12
C LYS A 42 3.49 3.16 16.72
N LYS A 43 4.32 2.79 15.73
CA LYS A 43 4.06 3.14 14.34
C LYS A 43 2.79 2.39 14.06
N ARG A 44 1.67 3.13 14.09
CA ARG A 44 0.35 2.60 13.82
C ARG A 44 0.53 1.90 12.49
N LYS A 45 0.31 0.57 12.45
CA LYS A 45 0.31 -0.16 11.18
C LYS A 45 -0.51 0.69 10.22
N GLU A 46 0.09 1.17 9.14
CA GLU A 46 -0.61 1.87 8.08
C GLU A 46 -1.57 0.84 7.49
N ARG A 47 -2.74 0.74 8.10
CA ARG A 47 -3.85 -0.04 7.56
C ARG A 47 -4.36 0.80 6.41
N LEU A 48 -4.47 0.17 5.25
CA LEU A 48 -5.28 0.63 4.13
C LEU A 48 -6.58 1.21 4.71
N ARG A 49 -6.73 2.53 4.77
CA ARG A 49 -7.98 3.18 5.18
C ARG A 49 -8.94 3.25 3.99
N LEU A 50 -8.90 2.24 3.13
CA LEU A 50 -9.69 2.21 1.90
C LEU A 50 -11.18 2.02 2.16
N ALA A 51 -11.54 1.41 3.30
CA ALA A 51 -12.93 1.17 3.65
C ALA A 51 -13.44 2.29 4.57
N LYS A 52 -14.37 3.10 4.06
CA LYS A 52 -15.25 3.89 4.92
C LYS A 52 -15.98 2.93 5.87
N SER A 53 -15.95 3.25 7.16
CA SER A 53 -16.79 2.59 8.15
C SER A 53 -17.96 3.53 8.46
N TYR A 54 -19.17 3.02 8.32
CA TYR A 54 -20.40 3.68 8.78
C TYR A 54 -20.57 3.47 10.28
N GLY A 55 -20.97 4.52 10.98
CA GLY A 55 -21.38 4.47 12.38
C GLY A 55 -22.86 4.85 12.53
N VAL A 56 -23.41 4.63 13.73
CA VAL A 56 -24.83 4.92 14.06
C VAL A 56 -25.24 6.33 13.62
N ARG A 57 -24.43 7.34 13.94
CA ARG A 57 -24.70 8.74 13.57
C ARG A 57 -24.78 8.95 12.06
N GLU A 58 -23.87 8.35 11.30
CA GLU A 58 -23.87 8.48 9.85
C GLU A 58 -25.09 7.79 9.24
N VAL A 59 -25.43 6.59 9.73
CA VAL A 59 -26.63 5.87 9.29
C VAL A 59 -27.89 6.66 9.64
N ALA A 60 -28.01 7.16 10.87
CA ALA A 60 -29.15 7.98 11.29
C ALA A 60 -29.36 9.20 10.38
N ALA A 61 -28.27 9.92 10.05
CA ALA A 61 -28.30 11.05 9.13
C ALA A 61 -28.77 10.67 7.72
N LYS A 62 -28.55 9.42 7.29
CA LYS A 62 -29.00 8.89 5.99
C LYS A 62 -30.42 8.35 6.02
N MET A 63 -30.85 7.79 7.15
CA MET A 63 -32.20 7.27 7.36
C MET A 63 -33.22 8.39 7.66
N ARG A 64 -32.77 9.52 8.22
CA ARG A 64 -33.62 10.69 8.56
C ARG A 64 -33.15 11.99 7.86
N PRO A 65 -33.10 12.03 6.51
CA PRO A 65 -32.56 13.18 5.80
C PRO A 65 -33.39 14.46 6.03
N LYS A 66 -34.73 14.35 6.13
CA LYS A 66 -35.62 15.49 6.39
C LYS A 66 -35.37 16.13 7.75
N ARG A 67 -35.30 15.32 8.82
CA ARG A 67 -35.04 15.83 10.16
C ARG A 67 -33.65 16.45 10.28
N LEU A 68 -32.65 15.84 9.62
CA LEU A 68 -31.31 16.43 9.54
C LEU A 68 -31.32 17.81 8.86
N GLU A 69 -32.12 17.98 7.81
CA GLU A 69 -32.26 19.24 7.08
C GLU A 69 -32.97 20.31 7.91
N GLU A 70 -34.00 19.94 8.68
CA GLU A 70 -34.65 20.82 9.67
C GLU A 70 -33.64 21.34 10.70
N ILE A 71 -32.89 20.44 11.34
CA ILE A 71 -31.85 20.81 12.31
C ILE A 71 -30.78 21.71 11.67
N LEU A 72 -30.40 21.42 10.42
CA LEU A 72 -29.47 22.27 9.67
C LEU A 72 -30.01 23.68 9.43
N ASN A 73 -31.30 23.81 9.12
CA ASN A 73 -31.95 25.12 8.92
C ASN A 73 -32.02 25.89 10.24
N GLU A 74 -32.46 25.25 11.33
CA GLU A 74 -32.50 25.86 12.67
C GLU A 74 -31.11 26.37 13.10
N LEU A 75 -30.07 25.56 12.90
CA LEU A 75 -28.68 25.94 13.21
C LEU A 75 -28.15 27.06 12.31
N ALA A 76 -28.57 27.10 11.04
CA ALA A 76 -28.19 28.14 10.11
C ALA A 76 -28.84 29.48 10.46
N GLU A 77 -30.14 29.48 10.75
CA GLU A 77 -30.91 30.65 11.18
C GLU A 77 -30.36 31.22 12.49
N ALA A 78 -30.13 30.37 13.50
CA ALA A 78 -29.58 30.78 14.80
C ALA A 78 -28.19 31.45 14.69
N LYS A 79 -27.42 31.10 13.64
CA LYS A 79 -26.08 31.66 13.38
C LYS A 79 -26.07 32.75 12.31
N GLY A 80 -27.23 33.11 11.74
CA GLY A 80 -27.33 34.05 10.63
C GLY A 80 -26.58 33.59 9.36
N ILE A 81 -26.41 32.28 9.16
CA ILE A 81 -25.69 31.72 8.03
C ILE A 81 -26.67 31.52 6.86
N THR A 82 -26.49 32.29 5.80
CA THR A 82 -27.30 32.18 4.57
C THR A 82 -26.55 31.48 3.44
N ASP A 83 -25.23 31.38 3.51
CA ASP A 83 -24.42 30.82 2.44
C ASP A 83 -24.26 29.29 2.55
N THR A 84 -24.34 28.63 1.40
CA THR A 84 -24.30 27.16 1.30
C THR A 84 -22.97 26.57 1.80
N ARG A 85 -21.85 27.27 1.65
CA ARG A 85 -20.53 26.75 1.99
C ARG A 85 -20.33 26.69 3.51
N SER A 86 -20.73 27.74 4.21
CA SER A 86 -20.70 27.81 5.67
C SER A 86 -21.71 26.83 6.28
N ARG A 87 -22.85 26.58 5.61
CA ARG A 87 -23.81 25.54 6.04
C ARG A 87 -23.20 24.13 6.11
N ILE A 88 -22.23 23.80 5.25
CA ILE A 88 -21.54 22.49 5.30
C ILE A 88 -20.86 22.25 6.64
N SER A 89 -20.30 23.31 7.26
CA SER A 89 -19.64 23.20 8.57
C SER A 89 -20.60 22.80 9.70
N LEU A 90 -21.90 23.04 9.53
CA LEU A 90 -22.93 22.71 10.52
C LEU A 90 -23.33 21.24 10.50
N TYR A 91 -23.02 20.50 9.42
CA TYR A 91 -23.46 19.12 9.23
C TYR A 91 -23.08 18.20 10.40
N GLN A 92 -21.84 18.32 10.90
CA GLN A 92 -21.39 17.47 12.01
C GLN A 92 -22.14 17.78 13.31
N THR A 93 -22.49 19.05 13.53
CA THR A 93 -23.30 19.48 14.69
C THR A 93 -24.73 18.99 14.54
N ALA A 94 -25.33 19.15 13.37
CA ALA A 94 -26.69 18.69 13.10
C ALA A 94 -26.81 17.17 13.24
N ALA A 95 -25.86 16.40 12.70
CA ALA A 95 -25.84 14.95 12.85
C ALA A 95 -25.65 14.52 14.31
N LYS A 96 -24.92 15.31 15.12
CA LYS A 96 -24.79 15.07 16.56
C LYS A 96 -26.12 15.31 17.28
N GLN A 97 -26.81 16.42 17.02
CA GLN A 97 -28.12 16.70 17.61
C GLN A 97 -29.16 15.65 17.20
N LEU A 98 -29.18 15.26 15.93
CA LEU A 98 -30.04 14.17 15.45
C LEU A 98 -29.78 12.87 16.20
N HIS A 99 -28.52 12.57 16.52
CA HIS A 99 -28.17 11.38 17.30
C HIS A 99 -28.64 11.45 18.76
N GLU A 100 -28.64 12.64 19.36
CA GLU A 100 -29.14 12.86 20.72
C GLU A 100 -30.67 12.76 20.82
N GLU A 101 -31.39 12.95 19.70
CA GLU A 101 -32.85 12.75 19.61
C GLU A 101 -33.26 11.27 19.47
N LEU A 102 -32.31 10.36 19.23
CA LEU A 102 -32.63 8.95 18.98
C LEU A 102 -33.01 8.21 20.27
N THR A 103 -33.99 7.32 20.17
CA THR A 103 -34.30 6.37 21.24
C THR A 103 -33.27 5.23 21.29
N GLU A 104 -33.23 4.49 22.40
CA GLU A 104 -32.34 3.33 22.52
C GLU A 104 -32.61 2.26 21.44
N ASP A 105 -33.89 2.05 21.10
CA ASP A 105 -34.30 1.11 20.05
C ASP A 105 -33.80 1.56 18.67
N GLU A 106 -33.89 2.87 18.36
CA GLU A 106 -33.40 3.44 17.11
C GLU A 106 -31.87 3.38 17.00
N ILE A 107 -31.16 3.62 18.12
CA ILE A 107 -29.71 3.48 18.17
C ILE A 107 -29.31 2.05 17.84
N LYS A 108 -30.01 1.05 18.40
CA LYS A 108 -29.76 -0.36 18.12
C LYS A 108 -30.04 -0.70 16.66
N GLU A 109 -31.19 -0.28 16.13
CA GLU A 109 -31.55 -0.50 14.72
C GLU A 109 -30.48 0.07 13.77
N PHE A 110 -30.06 1.33 13.99
CA PHE A 110 -29.06 1.96 13.15
C PHE A 110 -27.65 1.38 13.33
N ALA A 111 -27.34 0.80 14.49
CA ALA A 111 -26.10 0.05 14.69
C ALA A 111 -26.10 -1.26 13.90
N ASP A 112 -27.23 -1.96 13.84
CA ASP A 112 -27.38 -3.18 13.03
C ASP A 112 -27.25 -2.87 11.53
N ILE A 113 -27.88 -1.78 11.07
CA ILE A 113 -27.73 -1.29 9.69
C ILE A 113 -26.27 -0.90 9.40
N ALA A 114 -25.60 -0.19 10.31
CA ALA A 114 -24.20 0.17 10.14
C ALA A 114 -23.31 -1.07 10.03
N THR A 115 -23.56 -2.09 10.84
CA THR A 115 -22.85 -3.37 10.80
C THR A 115 -23.07 -4.05 9.45
N GLN A 116 -24.31 -4.09 8.96
CA GLN A 116 -24.62 -4.64 7.64
C GLN A 116 -23.89 -3.88 6.53
N TRP A 117 -23.96 -2.55 6.51
CA TRP A 117 -23.32 -1.73 5.49
C TRP A 117 -21.79 -1.88 5.49
N ASN A 118 -21.18 -2.05 6.66
CA ASN A 118 -19.74 -2.29 6.79
C ASN A 118 -19.32 -3.70 6.36
N GLY A 119 -20.22 -4.69 6.49
CA GLY A 119 -19.95 -6.08 6.11
C GLY A 119 -20.13 -6.36 4.63
N ILE A 120 -21.25 -5.90 4.04
CA ILE A 120 -21.63 -6.24 2.65
C ILE A 120 -21.69 -5.03 1.71
N GLY A 121 -21.56 -3.81 2.24
CA GLY A 121 -21.69 -2.56 1.49
C GLY A 121 -23.02 -1.84 1.75
N ALA A 122 -22.99 -0.51 1.67
CA ALA A 122 -24.18 0.33 1.75
C ALA A 122 -25.11 0.13 0.52
N PRO A 123 -26.37 0.61 0.54
CA PRO A 123 -27.25 0.53 -0.61
C PRO A 123 -26.66 1.20 -1.86
N PRO A 124 -27.03 0.77 -3.08
CA PRO A 124 -26.43 1.26 -4.32
C PRO A 124 -26.46 2.79 -4.46
N GLU A 125 -27.53 3.45 -4.01
CA GLU A 125 -27.62 4.91 -4.04
C GLU A 125 -26.54 5.60 -3.19
N GLU A 126 -26.26 5.07 -2.00
CA GLU A 126 -25.21 5.61 -1.12
C GLU A 126 -23.82 5.29 -1.68
N GLN A 127 -23.62 4.10 -2.27
CA GLN A 127 -22.38 3.77 -2.95
C GLN A 127 -22.10 4.72 -4.12
N ARG A 128 -23.12 5.06 -4.93
CA ARG A 128 -23.01 6.04 -6.02
C ARG A 128 -22.61 7.43 -5.51
N LYS A 129 -23.30 7.93 -4.48
CA LYS A 129 -22.99 9.24 -3.87
C LYS A 129 -21.56 9.26 -3.32
N TYR A 130 -21.14 8.17 -2.69
CA TYR A 130 -19.79 8.05 -2.15
C TYR A 130 -18.74 7.99 -3.27
N PHE A 131 -18.97 7.20 -4.32
CA PHE A 131 -18.09 7.13 -5.49
C PHE A 131 -17.96 8.47 -6.22
N ALA A 132 -19.07 9.18 -6.44
CA ALA A 132 -19.06 10.48 -7.11
C ALA A 132 -18.19 11.51 -6.36
N LYS A 133 -18.11 11.40 -5.03
CA LYS A 133 -17.34 12.31 -4.19
C LYS A 133 -15.90 11.87 -3.96
N HIS A 134 -15.66 10.57 -3.80
CA HIS A 134 -14.39 10.03 -3.29
C HIS A 134 -13.74 8.98 -4.20
N GLY A 135 -14.38 8.56 -5.29
CA GLY A 135 -13.91 7.46 -6.13
C GLY A 135 -12.49 7.65 -6.67
N SER A 136 -12.18 8.86 -7.14
CA SER A 136 -10.82 9.20 -7.62
C SER A 136 -9.79 9.19 -6.48
N GLU A 137 -10.14 9.67 -5.29
CA GLU A 137 -9.24 9.68 -4.12
C GLU A 137 -8.92 8.26 -3.65
N ILE A 138 -9.93 7.38 -3.57
CA ILE A 138 -9.77 5.98 -3.21
C ILE A 138 -8.87 5.26 -4.21
N ALA A 139 -9.12 5.47 -5.51
CA ALA A 139 -8.32 4.90 -6.58
C ALA A 139 -6.86 5.38 -6.49
N LYS A 140 -6.64 6.67 -6.23
CA LYS A 140 -5.30 7.24 -6.05
C LYS A 140 -4.57 6.66 -4.84
N GLU A 141 -5.26 6.52 -3.70
CA GLU A 141 -4.68 5.94 -2.48
C GLU A 141 -4.26 4.49 -2.74
N PHE A 142 -5.14 3.69 -3.35
CA PHE A 142 -4.85 2.31 -3.74
C PHE A 142 -3.61 2.22 -4.64
N ALA A 143 -3.58 2.99 -5.74
CA ALA A 143 -2.47 2.97 -6.68
C ALA A 143 -1.16 3.41 -6.02
N THR A 144 -1.21 4.45 -5.17
CA THR A 144 -0.04 4.94 -4.43
C THR A 144 0.51 3.89 -3.46
N MET A 145 -0.35 3.18 -2.74
CA MET A 145 0.08 2.13 -1.81
C MET A 145 0.60 0.90 -2.55
N ALA A 146 -0.05 0.50 -3.64
CA ALA A 146 0.38 -0.59 -4.51
C ALA A 146 1.83 -0.35 -5.00
N PHE A 147 2.12 0.88 -5.43
CA PHE A 147 3.47 1.27 -5.83
C PHE A 147 4.43 1.31 -4.63
N LYS A 148 4.11 2.04 -3.57
CA LYS A 148 5.03 2.20 -2.41
C LYS A 148 5.43 0.89 -1.74
N HIS A 149 4.51 -0.07 -1.65
CA HIS A 149 4.75 -1.31 -0.92
C HIS A 149 5.20 -2.48 -1.79
N ALA A 150 4.85 -2.47 -3.08
CA ALA A 150 5.08 -3.61 -3.97
C ALA A 150 5.61 -3.23 -5.35
N GLY A 151 5.94 -1.95 -5.60
CA GLY A 151 6.41 -1.48 -6.91
C GLY A 151 5.37 -1.59 -8.03
N MET A 152 4.09 -1.81 -7.70
CA MET A 152 3.06 -2.07 -8.70
C MET A 152 2.52 -0.77 -9.31
N ARG A 153 2.52 -0.70 -10.64
CA ARG A 153 1.76 0.29 -11.41
C ARG A 153 0.37 -0.23 -11.68
N VAL A 154 -0.63 0.64 -11.62
CA VAL A 154 -2.03 0.24 -11.76
C VAL A 154 -2.73 1.14 -12.76
N LEU A 155 -3.43 0.52 -13.72
CA LEU A 155 -4.48 1.13 -14.51
C LEU A 155 -5.81 0.52 -14.05
N MET A 156 -6.75 1.36 -13.59
CA MET A 156 -8.06 0.88 -13.12
C MET A 156 -9.12 1.14 -14.17
N LEU A 157 -9.78 0.07 -14.63
CA LEU A 157 -11.05 0.15 -15.34
C LEU A 157 -12.18 0.04 -14.31
N VAL A 158 -13.03 1.06 -14.23
CA VAL A 158 -14.05 1.15 -13.19
C VAL A 158 -15.42 1.21 -13.85
N ALA A 159 -16.29 0.30 -13.45
CA ALA A 159 -17.71 0.31 -13.78
C ALA A 159 -18.51 0.62 -12.51
N VAL A 160 -19.42 1.58 -12.60
CA VAL A 160 -20.27 2.00 -11.48
C VAL A 160 -21.71 2.08 -11.95
N PRO A 161 -22.68 1.48 -11.23
CA PRO A 161 -24.08 1.69 -11.55
C PRO A 161 -24.42 3.17 -11.41
N MET A 162 -25.20 3.71 -12.32
CA MET A 162 -25.70 5.09 -12.32
C MET A 162 -27.20 5.10 -12.06
N GLU A 163 -27.81 6.28 -11.95
CA GLU A 163 -29.26 6.39 -11.88
C GLU A 163 -29.92 5.86 -13.16
N GLY A 164 -31.17 5.38 -13.03
CA GLY A 164 -31.93 4.84 -14.17
C GLY A 164 -31.40 3.50 -14.73
N GLY A 165 -30.57 2.77 -13.98
CA GLY A 165 -30.04 1.47 -14.42
C GLY A 165 -28.92 1.54 -15.45
N GLN A 166 -28.41 2.74 -15.74
CA GLN A 166 -27.25 2.92 -16.60
C GLN A 166 -25.95 2.49 -15.91
N VAL A 167 -24.91 2.17 -16.67
CA VAL A 167 -23.57 1.89 -16.14
C VAL A 167 -22.63 2.99 -16.60
N GLY A 168 -22.00 3.66 -15.63
CA GLY A 168 -20.89 4.57 -15.88
C GLY A 168 -19.60 3.77 -15.98
N VAL A 169 -18.83 4.00 -17.03
CA VAL A 169 -17.50 3.40 -17.21
C VAL A 169 -16.47 4.51 -17.23
N THR A 170 -15.47 4.40 -16.37
CA THR A 170 -14.36 5.35 -16.29
C THR A 170 -13.03 4.63 -16.10
N THR A 171 -11.95 5.37 -16.22
CA THR A 171 -10.59 4.89 -15.98
C THR A 171 -9.86 5.79 -15.03
N PHE A 172 -9.12 5.18 -14.10
CA PHE A 172 -8.17 5.92 -13.26
C PHE A 172 -6.75 5.48 -13.57
N ASP A 173 -5.92 6.47 -13.83
CA ASP A 173 -4.49 6.35 -14.08
C ASP A 173 -3.78 7.47 -13.32
N PHE A 174 -2.89 7.07 -12.41
CA PHE A 174 -2.11 7.95 -11.55
C PHE A 174 -0.61 7.68 -11.68
N ASN A 175 -0.19 6.95 -12.72
CA ASN A 175 1.21 6.55 -12.87
C ASN A 175 2.14 7.76 -13.08
N ASP A 176 1.63 8.83 -13.70
CA ASP A 176 2.29 10.13 -13.86
C ASP A 176 2.60 10.87 -12.56
N SER A 177 1.99 10.44 -11.46
CA SER A 177 2.19 11.02 -10.14
C SER A 177 3.14 10.22 -9.25
N MET A 178 3.71 9.12 -9.75
CA MET A 178 4.66 8.29 -8.98
C MET A 178 6.01 8.16 -9.68
N PRO A 179 7.12 8.27 -8.93
CA PRO A 179 8.48 8.34 -9.47
C PRO A 179 8.85 7.08 -10.24
N MET A 180 9.68 7.19 -11.28
CA MET A 180 10.33 6.02 -11.89
C MET A 180 11.37 5.44 -10.91
N ASP A 181 11.73 4.17 -11.10
CA ASP A 181 12.92 3.64 -10.45
C ASP A 181 14.15 4.31 -11.10
N GLY A 182 14.95 5.05 -10.32
CA GLY A 182 16.10 5.83 -10.81
C GLY A 182 15.86 7.34 -10.92
N GLU A 183 16.93 8.12 -11.18
CA GLU A 183 16.86 9.58 -11.43
C GLU A 183 16.18 9.84 -12.80
N GLY A 184 14.86 9.60 -12.89
CA GLY A 184 14.15 9.55 -14.15
C GLY A 184 12.74 10.12 -14.10
N THR A 185 12.42 10.91 -15.13
CA THR A 185 11.17 11.61 -15.45
C THR A 185 9.91 10.79 -15.17
N MET A 186 8.85 11.43 -14.65
CA MET A 186 7.56 10.77 -14.43
C MET A 186 7.01 10.14 -15.73
N PRO A 187 6.46 8.92 -15.70
CA PRO A 187 5.89 8.33 -16.90
C PRO A 187 4.66 9.11 -17.34
N LYS A 188 4.40 9.17 -18.64
CA LYS A 188 3.15 9.74 -19.15
C LYS A 188 1.96 8.86 -18.74
N LYS A 189 0.77 9.45 -18.73
CA LYS A 189 -0.47 8.66 -18.57
C LYS A 189 -0.63 7.69 -19.73
N PHE A 190 -1.17 6.51 -19.44
CA PHE A 190 -1.58 5.50 -20.41
C PHE A 190 -2.42 6.11 -21.53
N ALA A 191 -3.43 6.91 -21.19
CA ALA A 191 -4.32 7.54 -22.17
C ALA A 191 -3.61 8.59 -23.06
N GLU A 192 -2.49 9.16 -22.61
CA GLU A 192 -1.68 10.07 -23.43
C GLU A 192 -0.77 9.31 -24.39
N MET A 193 -0.27 8.14 -23.97
CA MET A 193 0.52 7.25 -24.82
C MET A 193 -0.35 6.52 -25.85
N TYR A 194 -1.61 6.24 -25.51
CA TYR A 194 -2.55 5.50 -26.34
C TYR A 194 -3.89 6.24 -26.45
N PRO A 195 -3.98 7.41 -27.10
CA PRO A 195 -5.21 8.24 -27.12
C PRO A 195 -6.45 7.54 -27.68
N ASN A 196 -6.27 6.53 -28.54
CA ASN A 196 -7.35 5.78 -29.18
C ASN A 196 -7.60 4.40 -28.54
N TRP A 197 -7.05 4.13 -27.36
CA TRP A 197 -7.07 2.81 -26.72
C TRP A 197 -8.46 2.18 -26.62
N LYS A 198 -9.53 2.96 -26.46
CA LYS A 198 -10.90 2.45 -26.39
C LYS A 198 -11.41 1.78 -27.67
N LYS A 199 -10.82 2.14 -28.82
CA LYS A 199 -11.21 1.64 -30.15
C LYS A 199 -10.12 0.80 -30.80
N ASP A 200 -9.00 0.62 -30.11
CA ASP A 200 -7.84 -0.08 -30.64
C ASP A 200 -8.15 -1.58 -30.71
N PRO A 201 -7.96 -2.24 -31.87
CA PRO A 201 -8.27 -3.66 -32.05
C PRO A 201 -7.43 -4.60 -31.17
N ARG A 202 -6.27 -4.16 -30.67
CA ARG A 202 -5.43 -4.94 -29.75
C ARG A 202 -6.08 -5.13 -28.38
N GLY A 203 -6.99 -4.24 -28.00
CA GLY A 203 -7.63 -4.23 -26.69
C GLY A 203 -6.75 -3.67 -25.57
N VAL A 204 -7.40 -3.29 -24.46
CA VAL A 204 -6.77 -2.60 -23.32
C VAL A 204 -5.65 -3.40 -22.65
N TYR A 205 -5.77 -4.72 -22.64
CA TYR A 205 -4.80 -5.59 -22.00
C TYR A 205 -3.43 -5.54 -22.71
N GLU A 206 -3.40 -5.74 -24.03
CA GLU A 206 -2.16 -5.71 -24.81
C GLU A 206 -1.49 -4.34 -24.78
N MET A 207 -2.26 -3.26 -24.90
CA MET A 207 -1.68 -1.92 -24.77
C MET A 207 -1.16 -1.65 -23.37
N PHE A 208 -1.83 -2.14 -22.32
CA PHE A 208 -1.35 -1.99 -20.94
C PHE A 208 -0.07 -2.81 -20.71
N ARG A 209 0.06 -3.97 -21.34
CA ARG A 209 1.31 -4.74 -21.36
C ARG A 209 2.44 -3.93 -22.00
N GLU A 210 2.25 -3.42 -23.22
CA GLU A 210 3.25 -2.57 -23.90
C GLU A 210 3.61 -1.32 -23.07
N TYR A 211 2.62 -0.71 -22.43
CA TYR A 211 2.84 0.39 -21.48
C TYR A 211 3.73 -0.04 -20.32
N SER A 212 3.39 -1.17 -19.69
CA SER A 212 4.12 -1.68 -18.52
C SER A 212 5.57 -2.02 -18.87
N GLU A 213 5.82 -2.60 -20.04
CA GLU A 213 7.18 -2.87 -20.53
C GLU A 213 7.96 -1.56 -20.68
N LYS A 214 7.39 -0.54 -21.32
CA LYS A 214 8.06 0.77 -21.50
C LYS A 214 8.33 1.52 -20.20
N VAL A 215 7.47 1.35 -19.19
CA VAL A 215 7.51 2.13 -17.94
C VAL A 215 8.24 1.38 -16.83
N MET A 216 8.33 0.05 -16.90
CA MET A 216 8.88 -0.79 -15.84
C MET A 216 10.15 -1.54 -16.26
N VAL A 217 10.41 -1.72 -17.56
CA VAL A 217 11.60 -2.39 -18.07
C VAL A 217 12.53 -1.31 -18.62
N ASP A 218 13.68 -1.17 -17.98
CA ASP A 218 14.72 -0.22 -18.37
C ASP A 218 15.07 -0.42 -19.85
N SER A 219 15.13 0.64 -20.65
CA SER A 219 15.50 0.59 -22.07
C SER A 219 17.01 0.37 -22.24
N GLY A 220 17.58 -0.61 -21.53
CA GLY A 220 18.93 -1.10 -21.76
C GLY A 220 18.86 -2.18 -22.82
N GLU A 221 19.65 -2.02 -23.89
CA GLU A 221 20.00 -3.12 -24.78
C GLU A 221 20.50 -4.30 -23.94
N GLY A 222 19.63 -5.29 -23.77
CA GLY A 222 19.88 -6.53 -23.07
C GLY A 222 19.25 -7.61 -23.92
N ASP A 223 20.08 -8.56 -24.34
CA ASP A 223 19.83 -9.57 -25.35
C ASP A 223 18.47 -10.26 -25.23
N GLU A 224 17.95 -10.64 -26.40
CA GLU A 224 16.72 -11.41 -26.59
C GLU A 224 16.67 -12.64 -25.68
N GLU A 225 15.49 -12.87 -25.09
CA GLU A 225 15.08 -14.01 -24.26
C GLU A 225 15.85 -14.25 -22.95
N GLU A 226 15.43 -13.58 -21.87
CA GLU A 226 15.33 -14.27 -20.58
C GLU A 226 14.03 -13.90 -19.87
N ASP A 227 13.25 -14.95 -19.61
CA ASP A 227 12.04 -14.97 -18.80
C ASP A 227 12.12 -14.07 -17.55
N ILE A 228 10.95 -13.56 -17.16
CA ILE A 228 10.53 -13.37 -15.77
C ILE A 228 11.51 -14.07 -14.83
N LYS A 229 12.27 -13.32 -14.02
CA LYS A 229 13.30 -13.86 -13.09
C LYS A 229 12.75 -15.01 -12.24
N THR A 230 12.79 -16.21 -12.82
CA THR A 230 12.89 -17.45 -12.12
C THR A 230 14.20 -17.34 -11.36
N ILE A 231 14.10 -17.51 -10.05
CA ILE A 231 15.25 -17.65 -9.17
C ILE A 231 16.18 -18.67 -9.84
N ALA A 232 17.39 -18.24 -10.25
CA ALA A 232 18.35 -19.14 -10.88
C ALA A 232 18.45 -20.42 -10.01
N PRO A 233 18.08 -21.60 -10.54
CA PRO A 233 18.07 -22.80 -9.73
C PRO A 233 19.49 -23.09 -9.29
N ILE A 234 19.71 -23.12 -7.96
CA ILE A 234 20.96 -23.63 -7.39
C ILE A 234 21.11 -25.05 -7.91
N LYS A 235 22.10 -25.28 -8.79
CA LYS A 235 22.45 -26.62 -9.26
C LYS A 235 23.13 -27.35 -8.09
N TRP A 236 22.42 -28.32 -7.53
CA TRP A 236 22.95 -29.18 -6.46
C TRP A 236 23.69 -30.35 -7.09
N GLU A 237 24.92 -30.57 -6.66
CA GLU A 237 25.57 -31.87 -6.83
C GLU A 237 25.15 -32.76 -5.67
N TYR A 238 24.83 -34.02 -5.94
CA TYR A 238 24.50 -35.00 -4.91
C TYR A 238 25.66 -35.99 -4.76
N ASP A 239 25.89 -36.48 -3.55
CA ASP A 239 26.83 -37.58 -3.32
C ASP A 239 26.22 -38.93 -3.71
N GLU A 240 27.03 -39.98 -3.60
CA GLU A 240 26.65 -41.34 -4.01
C GLU A 240 25.50 -41.92 -3.15
N GLU A 241 25.20 -41.30 -2.01
CA GLU A 241 24.12 -41.67 -1.10
C GLU A 241 22.85 -40.82 -1.33
N GLY A 242 22.88 -39.92 -2.32
CA GLY A 242 21.75 -39.08 -2.72
C GLY A 242 21.56 -37.83 -1.85
N PHE A 243 22.52 -37.49 -0.99
CA PHE A 243 22.49 -36.24 -0.23
C PHE A 243 23.10 -35.09 -1.03
N PRO A 244 22.55 -33.87 -0.95
CA PRO A 244 23.15 -32.72 -1.62
C PRO A 244 24.51 -32.41 -1.01
N LYS A 245 25.58 -32.46 -1.82
CA LYS A 245 26.93 -32.06 -1.41
C LYS A 245 26.89 -30.60 -0.96
N LEU A 246 27.23 -30.37 0.30
CA LEU A 246 27.33 -29.02 0.83
C LEU A 246 28.50 -28.31 0.14
N LEU A 247 28.21 -27.20 -0.53
CA LEU A 247 29.21 -26.30 -1.09
C LEU A 247 30.22 -25.91 -0.01
N SER A 248 31.50 -25.97 -0.35
CA SER A 248 32.57 -25.77 0.62
C SER A 248 32.49 -24.34 1.17
N ARG A 249 32.92 -24.14 2.42
CA ARG A 249 32.89 -22.82 3.09
C ARG A 249 33.74 -21.74 2.37
N ARG A 250 34.48 -22.09 1.32
CA ARG A 250 35.31 -21.19 0.51
C ARG A 250 34.62 -20.68 -0.75
N ASP A 251 33.38 -21.09 -1.01
CA ASP A 251 32.64 -20.62 -2.18
C ASP A 251 32.03 -19.24 -1.87
N GLU A 252 32.13 -18.30 -2.81
CA GLU A 252 31.78 -16.86 -2.69
C GLU A 252 30.37 -16.58 -2.11
N ILE A 253 29.49 -17.59 -2.16
CA ILE A 253 28.12 -17.57 -1.62
C ILE A 253 28.13 -17.40 -0.10
N TRP A 254 29.17 -17.87 0.60
CA TRP A 254 29.31 -17.74 2.06
C TRP A 254 29.88 -16.39 2.50
N ASP A 255 30.57 -15.67 1.61
CA ASP A 255 31.22 -14.40 1.93
C ASP A 255 30.23 -13.22 2.03
N THR A 256 29.02 -13.39 1.48
CA THR A 256 27.97 -12.39 1.61
C THR A 256 26.86 -12.86 2.56
N PRO A 257 26.38 -12.00 3.49
CA PRO A 257 25.26 -12.32 4.38
C PRO A 257 23.95 -12.66 3.64
N ALA A 258 23.84 -12.25 2.37
CA ALA A 258 22.71 -12.55 1.49
C ALA A 258 22.83 -13.96 0.88
N GLY A 259 24.02 -14.38 0.43
CA GLY A 259 24.27 -15.72 -0.09
C GLY A 259 24.11 -16.81 0.98
N ALA A 260 24.68 -16.59 2.17
CA ALA A 260 24.55 -17.52 3.30
C ALA A 260 23.08 -17.73 3.74
N ARG A 261 22.24 -16.68 3.63
CA ARG A 261 20.81 -16.79 3.95
C ARG A 261 19.98 -17.42 2.85
N ARG A 262 20.31 -17.18 1.58
CA ARG A 262 19.71 -17.92 0.46
C ARG A 262 19.98 -19.42 0.58
N PHE A 263 21.20 -19.80 0.96
CA PHE A 263 21.58 -21.20 1.20
C PHE A 263 20.77 -21.83 2.34
N LEU A 264 20.77 -21.22 3.54
CA LEU A 264 20.06 -21.74 4.71
C LEU A 264 18.56 -21.88 4.46
N TRP A 265 17.94 -20.91 3.80
CA TRP A 265 16.50 -20.95 3.53
C TRP A 265 16.13 -22.02 2.51
N ALA A 266 16.93 -22.19 1.45
CA ALA A 266 16.74 -23.27 0.47
C ALA A 266 16.96 -24.67 1.07
N PHE A 267 17.97 -24.83 1.92
CA PHE A 267 18.26 -26.09 2.62
C PHE A 267 17.13 -26.48 3.58
N VAL A 268 16.65 -25.55 4.41
CA VAL A 268 15.59 -25.83 5.39
C VAL A 268 14.25 -26.14 4.69
N THR A 269 13.93 -25.45 3.60
CA THR A 269 12.62 -25.60 2.92
C THR A 269 12.49 -26.86 2.07
N LYS A 270 13.59 -27.41 1.54
CA LYS A 270 13.57 -28.65 0.76
C LYS A 270 13.84 -29.91 1.59
N THR A 271 14.67 -29.84 2.63
CA THR A 271 15.09 -31.04 3.39
C THR A 271 14.10 -31.39 4.53
N TYR A 272 13.30 -30.43 5.01
CA TYR A 272 12.42 -30.62 6.18
C TYR A 272 10.95 -30.29 5.95
N ARG A 273 10.49 -30.22 4.69
CA ARG A 273 9.04 -30.24 4.41
C ARG A 273 8.54 -31.70 4.41
N VAL A 274 7.97 -32.11 5.53
CA VAL A 274 6.95 -33.17 5.60
C VAL A 274 5.60 -32.55 5.29
#